data_AF-W5WIQ1-F1
#
_entry.id   AF-W5WIQ1-F1
#
_cell.length_a   1.000
_cell.length_b   1.000
_cell.length_c   1.000
_cell.angle_alpha   90.00
_cell.angle_beta   90.00
_cell.angle_gamma   90.00
#
_symmetry.space_group_name_H-M   'P 1'
#
loop_
_entity.id
_entity.type
_entity.pdbx_description
1 polymer ?
#
loop_
_entity_poly.entity_id
_entity_poly.type
_entity_poly.pdbx_seq_one_letter_code
_entity_poly.pdbx_strand_id
1 'polypeptide(L)'
;MVDAPFSESLDAFERLASSYQDRLYRLALRLLGEPGRAEDVVSEALIDAWRCQVHLLEEGAVSCWLYRAVLAGCSALAHLPPRQGLCQLLREEFELSFQQIAAVLVTTPAEVHDHLAATVAVA
;
A
#
# COMPACT_ATOMS: atom_id res chain seq x y z
N MET A 1 -16.99 -20.36 -27.54
CA MET A 1 -17.69 -20.03 -26.28
C MET A 1 -16.91 -20.62 -25.12
N VAL A 2 -15.66 -20.19 -24.91
CA VAL A 2 -14.76 -20.73 -23.88
C VAL A 2 -13.76 -19.65 -23.43
N ASP A 3 -14.23 -18.50 -22.92
CA ASP A 3 -13.34 -17.43 -22.40
C ASP A 3 -13.85 -16.74 -21.12
N ALA A 4 -15.07 -17.06 -20.65
CA ALA A 4 -15.73 -16.35 -19.55
C ALA A 4 -14.93 -16.24 -18.22
N PRO A 5 -14.26 -17.29 -17.70
CA PRO A 5 -13.64 -17.20 -16.38
C PRO A 5 -12.32 -16.41 -16.34
N PHE A 6 -11.60 -16.34 -17.46
CA PHE A 6 -10.35 -15.57 -17.53
C PHE A 6 -10.64 -14.07 -17.73
N SER A 7 -11.66 -13.74 -18.54
CA SER A 7 -12.14 -12.37 -18.73
C SER A 7 -12.60 -11.73 -17.42
N GLU A 8 -13.40 -12.45 -16.61
CA GLU A 8 -13.92 -11.90 -15.35
C GLU A 8 -12.81 -11.58 -14.33
N SER A 9 -11.80 -12.45 -14.23
CA SER A 9 -10.64 -12.23 -13.36
C SER A 9 -9.78 -11.06 -13.84
N LEU A 10 -9.60 -10.93 -15.16
CA LEU A 10 -8.87 -9.82 -15.77
C LEU A 10 -9.58 -8.48 -15.50
N ASP A 11 -10.89 -8.42 -15.74
CA ASP A 11 -11.69 -7.22 -15.48
C ASP A 11 -11.66 -6.81 -14.00
N ALA A 12 -11.68 -7.79 -13.09
CA ALA A 12 -11.55 -7.55 -11.65
C ALA A 12 -10.19 -6.97 -11.28
N PHE A 13 -9.11 -7.51 -11.86
CA PHE A 13 -7.77 -6.99 -11.66
C PHE A 13 -7.59 -5.60 -12.26
N GLU A 14 -8.09 -5.33 -13.47
CA GLU A 14 -8.00 -4.01 -14.10
C GLU A 14 -8.69 -2.92 -13.26
N ARG A 15 -9.86 -3.24 -12.70
CA ARG A 15 -10.56 -2.34 -11.75
C ARG A 15 -9.73 -2.09 -10.50
N LEU A 16 -9.12 -3.13 -9.93
CA LEU A 16 -8.24 -3.01 -8.77
C LEU A 16 -7.01 -2.15 -9.09
N ALA A 17 -6.30 -2.47 -10.17
CA ALA A 17 -5.10 -1.74 -10.59
C ALA A 17 -5.42 -0.26 -10.78
N SER A 18 -6.48 0.06 -11.53
CA SER A 18 -6.93 1.44 -11.77
C SER A 18 -7.32 2.17 -10.48
N SER A 19 -7.85 1.45 -9.48
CA SER A 19 -8.27 2.05 -8.20
C SER A 19 -7.10 2.39 -7.27
N TYR A 20 -5.99 1.64 -7.34
CA TYR A 20 -4.88 1.75 -6.40
C TYR A 20 -3.61 2.37 -7.00
N GLN A 21 -3.37 2.25 -8.32
CA GLN A 21 -2.12 2.65 -8.96
C GLN A 21 -1.69 4.08 -8.61
N ASP A 22 -2.59 5.05 -8.74
CA ASP A 22 -2.28 6.46 -8.43
C ASP A 22 -1.89 6.68 -6.97
N ARG A 23 -2.58 6.01 -6.04
CA ARG A 23 -2.29 6.13 -4.61
C ARG A 23 -0.94 5.47 -4.28
N LEU A 24 -0.73 4.26 -4.78
CA LEU A 24 0.51 3.52 -4.58
C LEU A 24 1.72 4.25 -5.20
N TYR A 25 1.55 4.85 -6.38
CA TYR A 25 2.58 5.65 -7.03
C TYR A 25 2.93 6.90 -6.23
N ARG A 26 1.93 7.64 -5.73
CA ARG A 26 2.18 8.78 -4.84
C ARG A 26 2.94 8.38 -3.58
N LEU A 27 2.59 7.24 -2.97
CA LEU A 27 3.31 6.72 -1.80
C LEU A 27 4.77 6.41 -2.13
N ALA A 28 4.99 5.63 -3.20
CA ALA A 28 6.33 5.26 -3.62
C ALA A 28 7.18 6.48 -3.98
N LEU A 29 6.60 7.45 -4.70
CA LEU A 29 7.25 8.70 -5.06
C LEU A 29 7.61 9.53 -3.83
N ARG A 30 6.73 9.58 -2.82
CA ARG A 30 7.00 10.29 -1.56
C ARG A 30 8.17 9.69 -0.78
N LEU A 31 8.30 8.36 -0.82
CA LEU A 31 9.33 7.63 -0.09
C LEU A 31 10.68 7.59 -0.82
N LEU A 32 10.67 7.48 -2.15
CA LEU A 32 11.87 7.30 -2.96
C LEU A 32 12.39 8.60 -3.58
N GLY A 33 11.52 9.60 -3.80
CA GLY A 33 11.87 10.87 -4.42
C GLY A 33 12.30 10.78 -5.89
N GLU A 34 12.17 9.61 -6.51
CA GLU A 34 12.61 9.34 -7.89
C GLU A 34 11.47 8.66 -8.66
N PRO A 35 10.96 9.29 -9.75
CA PRO A 35 9.80 8.79 -10.50
C PRO A 35 9.95 7.38 -11.07
N GLY A 36 11.10 7.05 -11.66
CA GLY A 36 11.31 5.75 -12.31
C GLY A 36 11.24 4.59 -11.33
N ARG A 37 11.97 4.70 -10.21
CA ARG A 37 11.91 3.71 -9.12
C ARG A 37 10.53 3.61 -8.49
N ALA A 38 9.79 4.72 -8.40
CA ALA A 38 8.43 4.69 -7.88
C ALA A 38 7.49 3.92 -8.81
N GLU A 39 7.61 4.11 -10.12
CA GLU A 39 6.88 3.35 -11.13
C GLU A 39 7.23 1.86 -11.05
N ASP A 40 8.52 1.52 -11.04
CA ASP A 40 9.00 0.13 -10.97
C ASP A 40 8.43 -0.62 -9.76
N VAL A 41 8.47 0.01 -8.58
CA VAL A 41 7.96 -0.61 -7.34
C VAL A 41 6.45 -0.86 -7.42
N VAL A 42 5.68 0.08 -7.97
CA VAL A 42 4.22 -0.08 -8.10
C VAL A 42 3.87 -1.14 -9.14
N SER A 43 4.58 -1.16 -10.26
CA SER A 43 4.41 -2.16 -11.31
C SER A 43 4.70 -3.56 -10.79
N GLU A 44 5.81 -3.78 -10.09
CA GLU A 44 6.11 -5.08 -9.50
C GLU A 44 5.06 -5.48 -8.46
N ALA A 45 4.61 -4.54 -7.61
CA ALA A 45 3.55 -4.81 -6.64
C ALA A 45 2.22 -5.23 -7.29
N LEU A 46 1.83 -4.61 -8.41
CA LEU A 46 0.62 -4.99 -9.16
C LEU A 46 0.79 -6.33 -9.88
N ILE A 47 1.97 -6.61 -10.43
CA ILE A 47 2.30 -7.91 -11.04
C ILE A 47 2.21 -9.01 -9.98
N ASP A 48 2.77 -8.79 -8.79
CA ASP A 48 2.69 -9.74 -7.69
C ASP A 48 1.25 -9.88 -7.17
N ALA A 49 0.47 -8.80 -7.15
CA ALA A 49 -0.95 -8.86 -6.80
C ALA A 49 -1.73 -9.78 -7.76
N TRP A 50 -1.42 -9.74 -9.06
CA TRP A 50 -1.98 -10.65 -10.04
C TRP A 50 -1.53 -12.10 -9.79
N ARG A 51 -0.23 -12.34 -9.62
CA ARG A 51 0.35 -13.68 -9.38
C ARG A 51 -0.21 -14.33 -8.12
N CYS A 52 -0.39 -13.56 -7.05
CA CYS A 52 -0.95 -14.01 -5.78
C CYS A 52 -2.47 -13.98 -5.73
N GLN A 53 -3.15 -13.63 -6.83
CA GLN A 53 -4.61 -13.54 -6.93
C GLN A 53 -5.24 -12.66 -5.86
N VAL A 54 -4.56 -11.57 -5.48
CA VAL A 54 -4.99 -10.64 -4.44
C VAL A 54 -6.34 -10.01 -4.79
N HIS A 55 -6.64 -9.81 -6.07
CA HIS A 55 -7.92 -9.30 -6.55
C HIS A 55 -9.15 -10.15 -6.17
N LEU A 56 -8.96 -11.38 -5.67
CA LEU A 56 -10.02 -12.25 -5.17
C LEU A 56 -10.26 -12.13 -3.66
N LEU A 57 -9.43 -11.36 -2.94
CA LEU A 57 -9.58 -11.13 -1.51
C LEU A 57 -10.67 -10.08 -1.22
N GLU A 58 -11.06 -9.98 0.04
CA GLU A 58 -11.86 -8.87 0.54
C GLU A 58 -11.13 -7.52 0.39
N GLU A 59 -11.87 -6.44 0.12
CA GLU A 59 -11.31 -5.13 -0.22
C GLU A 59 -10.32 -4.59 0.85
N GLY A 60 -10.60 -4.82 2.13
CA GLY A 60 -9.71 -4.43 3.22
C GLY A 60 -8.36 -5.16 3.19
N ALA A 61 -8.37 -6.46 2.88
CA ALA A 61 -7.17 -7.28 2.76
C ALA A 61 -6.37 -6.93 1.51
N VAL A 62 -7.05 -6.64 0.39
CA VAL A 62 -6.43 -6.14 -0.85
C VAL A 62 -5.62 -4.88 -0.57
N SER A 63 -6.27 -3.86 0.00
CA SER A 63 -5.65 -2.58 0.30
C SER A 63 -4.40 -2.77 1.18
N CYS A 64 -4.53 -3.51 2.29
CA CYS A 64 -3.42 -3.74 3.19
C CYS A 64 -2.26 -4.49 2.53
N TRP A 65 -2.55 -5.48 1.68
CA TRP A 65 -1.52 -6.23 0.96
C TRP A 65 -0.75 -5.32 -0.02
N LEU A 66 -1.46 -4.48 -0.79
CA LEU A 66 -0.86 -3.58 -1.77
C LEU A 66 0.06 -2.53 -1.12
N TYR A 67 -0.42 -1.87 -0.06
CA TYR A 67 0.41 -0.92 0.69
C TYR A 67 1.66 -1.58 1.28
N ARG A 68 1.54 -2.82 1.77
CA ARG A 68 2.69 -3.59 2.27
C ARG A 68 3.69 -3.91 1.18
N ALA A 69 3.24 -4.37 0.02
CA ALA A 69 4.11 -4.71 -1.10
C ALA A 69 4.93 -3.48 -1.54
N VAL A 70 4.28 -2.31 -1.67
CA VAL A 70 4.96 -1.06 -2.02
C VAL A 70 5.95 -0.62 -0.94
N LEU A 71 5.59 -0.67 0.34
CA LEU A 71 6.52 -0.33 1.43
C LEU A 71 7.73 -1.27 1.47
N ALA A 72 7.52 -2.57 1.25
CA ALA A 72 8.60 -3.55 1.17
C ALA A 72 9.53 -3.23 -0.01
N GLY A 73 8.98 -2.98 -1.20
CA GLY A 73 9.75 -2.58 -2.38
C GLY A 73 10.55 -1.29 -2.17
N CYS A 74 9.93 -0.27 -1.57
CA CYS A 74 10.62 0.98 -1.24
C CYS A 74 11.75 0.77 -0.23
N SER A 75 11.54 -0.07 0.80
CA SER A 75 12.55 -0.36 1.82
C SER A 75 13.79 -1.08 1.27
N ALA A 76 13.64 -1.81 0.16
CA ALA A 76 14.75 -2.46 -0.51
C ALA A 76 15.65 -1.46 -1.28
N LEU A 77 15.11 -0.29 -1.63
CA LEU A 77 15.80 0.72 -2.44
C LEU A 77 16.25 1.95 -1.63
N ALA A 78 15.65 2.21 -0.46
CA ALA A 78 15.93 3.37 0.36
C ALA A 78 15.70 3.11 1.86
N HIS A 79 16.30 3.95 2.71
CA HIS A 79 15.98 3.98 4.13
C HIS A 79 14.64 4.68 4.35
N LEU A 80 13.64 3.91 4.76
CA LEU A 80 12.32 4.45 5.08
C LEU A 80 12.37 5.34 6.33
N PRO A 81 11.45 6.32 6.44
CA PRO A 81 11.30 7.11 7.66
C PRO A 81 10.98 6.20 8.87
N PRO A 82 11.23 6.68 10.10
CA PRO A 82 10.86 5.93 11.31
C PRO A 82 9.36 5.63 11.31
N ARG A 83 8.96 4.60 12.09
CA ARG A 83 7.57 4.14 12.16
C ARG A 83 6.54 5.26 12.39
N GLN A 84 6.88 6.23 13.23
CA GLN A 84 6.03 7.40 13.46
C GLN A 84 5.74 8.18 12.18
N GLY A 85 6.75 8.46 11.36
CA GLY A 85 6.58 9.16 10.09
C GLY A 85 5.78 8.35 9.07
N LEU A 86 5.94 7.02 9.06
CA LEU A 86 5.11 6.14 8.22
C LEU A 86 3.64 6.15 8.67
N CYS A 87 3.36 6.09 9.97
CA CYS A 87 2.00 6.18 10.50
C CYS A 87 1.33 7.50 10.11
N GLN A 88 2.05 8.62 10.23
CA GLN A 88 1.54 9.94 9.84
C GLN A 88 1.24 10.00 8.35
N LEU A 89 2.20 9.61 7.51
CA LEU A 89 2.03 9.63 6.06
C LEU A 89 0.83 8.80 5.60
N LEU A 90 0.71 7.56 6.11
CA LEU A 90 -0.41 6.68 5.78
C LEU A 90 -1.75 7.20 6.31
N ARG A 91 -1.75 7.95 7.42
CA ARG A 91 -2.97 8.50 8.00
C ARG A 91 -3.43 9.77 7.28
N GLU A 92 -2.50 10.67 6.97
CA GLU A 92 -2.80 12.02 6.47
C GLU A 92 -3.01 12.04 4.96
N GLU A 93 -2.11 11.41 4.19
CA GLU A 93 -2.19 11.46 2.72
C GLU A 93 -3.07 10.34 2.13
N PHE A 94 -3.24 9.23 2.85
CA PHE A 94 -3.96 8.04 2.35
C PHE A 94 -5.21 7.69 3.15
N GLU A 95 -5.48 8.42 4.23
CA GLU A 95 -6.68 8.29 5.08
C GLU A 95 -6.91 6.88 5.66
N LEU A 96 -5.87 6.04 5.75
CA LEU A 96 -6.02 4.69 6.31
C LEU A 96 -6.51 4.76 7.76
N SER A 97 -7.38 3.82 8.14
CA SER A 97 -7.77 3.63 9.54
C SER A 97 -6.63 3.07 10.38
N PHE A 98 -6.69 3.22 11.71
CA PHE A 98 -5.68 2.65 12.61
C PHE A 98 -5.51 1.13 12.45
N GLN A 99 -6.60 0.42 12.18
CA GLN A 99 -6.59 -1.02 11.92
C GLN A 99 -5.83 -1.35 10.63
N GLN A 100 -6.08 -0.60 9.56
CA GLN A 100 -5.37 -0.77 8.29
C GLN A 100 -3.88 -0.43 8.41
N ILE A 101 -3.53 0.69 9.08
CA ILE A 101 -2.12 1.05 9.32
C ILE A 101 -1.42 -0.04 10.14
N ALA A 102 -2.07 -0.56 11.18
CA ALA A 102 -1.54 -1.64 12.00
C ALA A 102 -1.28 -2.92 11.18
N ALA A 103 -2.25 -3.31 10.34
CA ALA A 103 -2.12 -4.44 9.44
C ALA A 103 -1.00 -4.25 8.42
N VAL A 104 -0.84 -3.04 7.88
CA VAL A 104 0.21 -2.69 6.91
C VAL A 104 1.59 -2.75 7.56
N LEU A 105 1.75 -2.10 8.72
CA LEU A 105 3.05 -1.99 9.39
C LEU A 105 3.38 -3.19 10.28
N VAL A 106 2.55 -4.23 10.29
CA VAL A 106 2.71 -5.44 11.12
C VAL A 106 2.94 -5.05 12.58
N THR A 107 1.99 -4.31 13.13
CA THR A 107 2.00 -3.71 14.48
C THR A 107 0.58 -3.73 15.04
N THR A 108 0.38 -3.24 16.25
CA THR A 108 -0.94 -3.15 16.87
C THR A 108 -1.59 -1.78 16.66
N PRO A 109 -2.94 -1.68 16.64
CA PRO A 109 -3.61 -0.38 16.56
C PRO A 109 -3.29 0.56 17.73
N ALA A 110 -2.95 0.01 18.90
CA ALA A 110 -2.53 0.79 20.07
C ALA A 110 -1.17 1.45 19.84
N GLU A 111 -0.18 0.73 19.32
CA GLU A 111 1.13 1.29 18.97
C GLU A 111 1.01 2.37 17.88
N VAL A 112 0.12 2.18 16.90
CA VAL A 112 -0.18 3.22 15.88
C VAL A 112 -0.74 4.48 16.55
N HIS A 113 -1.68 4.32 17.49
CA HIS A 113 -2.24 5.44 18.23
C HIS A 113 -1.15 6.18 19.02
N ASP A 114 -0.29 5.46 19.74
CA ASP A 114 0.80 6.04 20.54
C ASP A 114 1.78 6.85 19.67
N HIS A 115 2.16 6.30 18.50
CA HIS A 115 3.00 7.01 17.54
C HIS A 115 2.37 8.31 17.02
N LEU A 116 1.05 8.30 16.78
CA LEU A 116 0.35 9.50 16.31
C LEU A 116 0.14 10.51 17.44
N ALA A 117 -0.18 10.06 18.66
CA ALA A 117 -0.36 10.91 19.84
C ALA A 117 0.94 11.62 20.25
N ALA A 118 2.09 10.93 20.17
CA ALA A 118 3.40 11.50 20.47
C ALA A 118 3.78 12.69 19.57
N THR A 119 3.10 12.85 18.43
CA THR A 119 3.35 13.94 17.48
C THR A 119 2.70 15.25 17.93
N VAL A 120 1.47 15.18 18.43
CA VAL A 120 0.70 16.35 18.89
C VAL A 120 1.33 16.96 20.14
N ALA A 121 2.08 16.18 20.92
CA ALA A 121 2.75 16.65 22.13
C ALA A 121 4.03 17.45 21.90
N VAL A 122 4.56 17.48 20.66
CA VAL A 122 5.85 18.12 20.32
C VAL A 122 5.67 19.36 19.42
N ALA A 123 4.43 19.67 19.01
CA ALA A 123 4.06 20.87 18.24
C ALA A 123 3.41 21.93 19.14
#